data_AF-A0AAD3P0G4-F1
#
_entry.id   AF-A0AAD3P0G4-F1
#
_cell.length_a   1.000
_cell.length_b   1.000
_cell.length_c   1.000
_cell.angle_alpha   90.00
_cell.angle_beta   90.00
_cell.angle_gamma   90.00
#
_symmetry.space_group_name_H-M   'P 1'
#
loop_
_entity.id
_entity.type
_entity.pdbx_description
1 polymer ?
#
loop_
_entity_poly.entity_id
_entity_poly.type
_entity_poly.pdbx_seq_one_letter_code
_entity_poly.pdbx_strand_id
1 'polypeptide(L)'
;MPLGITLSKVTDQSVNIQSAVSEFILKFAMALAVVMGVSFLSLGWRVGIIVAAAVPLTLAIVFIVMMATGRDFDRITLGALILSLGLLVDDAIIAIETMCIIPKL
;
A
#
# COMPACT_ATOMS: atom_id res chain seq x y z
N MET A 1 31.96 -27.25 20.53
CA MET A 1 31.66 -27.98 19.27
C MET A 1 32.98 -28.27 18.56
N PRO A 2 33.19 -29.45 17.97
CA PRO A 2 34.51 -29.92 17.53
C PRO A 2 34.98 -29.21 16.25
N LEU A 3 36.31 -29.15 16.10
CA LEU A 3 37.06 -28.44 15.07
C LEU A 3 36.84 -29.10 13.69
N GLY A 4 36.18 -28.41 12.76
CA GLY A 4 35.98 -28.91 11.38
C GLY A 4 34.66 -28.50 10.71
N ILE A 5 33.73 -27.87 11.42
CA ILE A 5 32.49 -27.34 10.82
C ILE A 5 32.75 -25.91 10.34
N THR A 6 33.06 -25.73 9.06
CA THR A 6 32.89 -24.44 8.40
C THR A 6 31.40 -24.26 8.10
N LEU A 7 30.73 -23.42 8.89
CA LEU A 7 29.40 -22.92 8.54
C LEU A 7 29.55 -21.98 7.33
N SER A 8 29.71 -22.55 6.14
CA SER A 8 29.49 -21.82 4.91
C SER A 8 28.00 -21.58 4.78
N LYS A 9 27.60 -20.31 4.77
CA LYS A 9 26.22 -19.85 4.62
C LYS A 9 25.75 -20.24 3.21
N VAL A 10 25.19 -21.45 3.06
CA VAL A 10 24.66 -21.96 1.79
C VAL A 10 23.40 -21.15 1.47
N THR A 11 23.55 -20.18 0.57
CA THR A 11 22.54 -19.25 0.04
C THR A 11 22.13 -18.11 0.98
N ASP A 12 22.59 -16.89 0.68
CA ASP A 12 22.13 -15.65 1.30
C ASP A 12 20.72 -15.26 0.78
N GLN A 13 19.71 -16.09 1.09
CA GLN A 13 18.31 -15.85 0.70
C GLN A 13 17.78 -14.50 1.21
N SER A 14 18.38 -13.97 2.28
CA SER A 14 18.10 -12.66 2.87
C SER A 14 18.28 -11.51 1.86
N VAL A 15 19.27 -11.60 0.95
CA VAL A 15 19.52 -10.55 -0.05
C VAL A 15 18.43 -10.55 -1.13
N ASN A 16 17.99 -11.73 -1.56
CA ASN A 16 16.86 -11.87 -2.48
C ASN A 16 15.52 -11.49 -1.83
N ILE A 17 15.37 -11.67 -0.51
CA ILE A 17 14.18 -11.23 0.24
C ILE A 17 14.13 -9.70 0.29
N GLN A 18 15.21 -9.04 0.69
CA GLN A 18 15.26 -7.57 0.75
C GLN A 18 15.06 -6.92 -0.63
N SER A 19 15.72 -7.43 -1.66
CA SER A 19 15.56 -6.92 -3.03
C SER A 19 14.10 -7.00 -3.50
N ALA A 20 13.44 -8.13 -3.27
CA ALA A 20 12.04 -8.30 -3.64
C ALA A 20 11.08 -7.46 -2.79
N VAL A 21 11.35 -7.25 -1.50
CA VAL A 21 10.56 -6.34 -0.66
C VAL A 21 10.67 -4.91 -1.20
N SER A 22 11.88 -4.44 -1.53
CA SER A 22 12.08 -3.12 -2.15
C SER A 22 11.36 -2.98 -3.48
N GLU A 23 11.40 -4.02 -4.33
CA GLU A 23 10.65 -4.03 -5.59
C GLU A 23 9.14 -3.98 -5.35
N PHE A 24 8.63 -4.66 -4.33
CA PHE A 24 7.22 -4.59 -3.93
C PHE A 24 6.81 -3.22 -3.42
N ILE A 25 7.63 -2.58 -2.58
CA ILE A 25 7.39 -1.21 -2.09
C ILE A 25 7.30 -0.25 -3.28
N LEU A 26 8.21 -0.38 -4.25
CA LEU A 26 8.18 0.43 -5.47
C LEU A 26 6.89 0.22 -6.25
N LYS A 27 6.47 -1.04 -6.45
CA LYS A 27 5.19 -1.37 -7.13
C LYS A 27 3.98 -0.82 -6.39
N PHE A 28 3.96 -0.90 -5.05
CA PHE A 28 2.93 -0.33 -4.21
C PHE A 28 2.86 1.20 -4.36
N ALA A 29 4.00 1.89 -4.30
CA ALA A 29 4.05 3.33 -4.49
C ALA A 29 3.59 3.75 -5.90
N MET A 30 3.98 2.98 -6.92
CA MET A 30 3.56 3.21 -8.30
C MET A 30 2.03 3.03 -8.46
N ALA A 31 1.46 1.97 -7.88
CA ALA A 31 0.03 1.74 -7.89
C ALA A 31 -0.73 2.87 -7.20
N LEU A 32 -0.28 3.30 -6.02
CA LEU A 32 -0.85 4.43 -5.29
C LEU A 32 -0.81 5.72 -6.13
N ALA A 33 0.32 6.01 -6.78
CA ALA A 33 0.46 7.19 -7.63
C ALA A 33 -0.49 7.16 -8.83
N VAL A 34 -0.64 6.01 -9.49
CA VAL A 34 -1.58 5.84 -10.62
C VAL A 34 -3.01 6.06 -10.16
N VAL A 35 -3.40 5.47 -9.03
CA VAL A 35 -4.75 5.62 -8.45
C VAL A 35 -5.03 7.08 -8.08
N MET A 36 -4.09 7.77 -7.45
CA MET A 36 -4.19 9.21 -7.16
C MET A 36 -4.33 10.04 -8.44
N GLY A 37 -3.55 9.73 -9.48
CA GLY A 37 -3.62 10.42 -10.76
C GLY A 37 -4.93 10.21 -11.51
N VAL A 38 -5.39 8.97 -11.59
CA VAL A 38 -6.64 8.60 -12.28
C VAL A 38 -7.86 9.17 -11.55
N SER A 39 -7.90 9.06 -10.21
CA SER A 39 -9.00 9.63 -9.42
C SER A 39 -9.10 11.14 -9.58
N PHE A 40 -7.96 11.85 -9.60
CA PHE A 40 -7.93 13.28 -9.82
C PHE A 40 -8.45 13.67 -11.21
N LEU A 41 -8.04 12.92 -12.24
CA LEU A 41 -8.47 13.15 -13.62
C LEU A 41 -9.94 12.81 -13.84
N SER A 42 -10.46 11.77 -13.19
CA SER A 42 -11.82 11.27 -13.40
C SER A 42 -12.88 12.05 -12.62
N LEU A 43 -12.57 12.51 -11.41
CA LEU A 43 -13.56 13.15 -10.51
C LEU A 43 -13.47 14.69 -10.50
N GLY A 44 -12.40 15.26 -11.05
CA GLY A 44 -12.15 16.70 -11.08
C GLY A 44 -11.61 17.28 -9.77
N TRP A 45 -11.28 18.58 -9.77
CA TRP A 45 -10.46 19.21 -8.71
C TRP A 45 -11.07 19.15 -7.30
N ARG A 46 -12.37 19.45 -7.17
CA ARG A 46 -13.01 19.58 -5.84
C ARG A 46 -13.11 18.22 -5.13
N VAL A 47 -13.33 17.18 -5.91
CA VAL A 47 -13.59 15.83 -5.42
C VAL A 47 -12.28 15.03 -5.33
N GLY A 48 -11.39 15.19 -6.31
CA GLY A 48 -10.08 14.57 -6.32
C GLY A 48 -9.22 14.94 -5.11
N ILE A 49 -9.34 16.16 -4.57
CA ILE A 49 -8.64 16.56 -3.33
C ILE A 49 -9.09 15.74 -2.13
N ILE A 50 -10.38 15.41 -2.05
CA ILE A 50 -10.94 14.63 -0.93
C ILE A 50 -10.37 13.21 -0.97
N VAL A 51 -10.34 12.58 -2.15
CA VAL A 51 -9.71 11.26 -2.34
C VAL A 51 -8.22 11.32 -2.04
N ALA A 52 -7.52 12.34 -2.57
CA ALA A 52 -6.09 12.51 -2.38
C ALA A 52 -5.69 12.73 -0.91
N ALA A 53 -6.58 13.22 -0.07
CA ALA A 53 -6.38 13.31 1.37
C ALA A 53 -6.79 12.03 2.12
N ALA A 54 -7.90 11.40 1.72
CA ALA A 54 -8.45 10.22 2.38
C ALA A 54 -7.50 9.02 2.25
N VAL A 55 -6.97 8.75 1.06
CA VAL A 55 -6.15 7.56 0.79
C VAL A 55 -4.84 7.55 1.59
N PRO A 56 -4.02 8.62 1.61
CA PRO A 56 -2.81 8.66 2.45
C PRO A 56 -3.13 8.61 3.94
N LEU A 57 -4.23 9.25 4.37
CA LEU A 57 -4.65 9.23 5.77
C LEU A 57 -4.97 7.81 6.24
N THR A 58 -5.72 7.06 5.44
CA THR A 58 -6.01 5.64 5.73
C THR A 58 -4.75 4.77 5.76
N LEU A 59 -3.81 4.98 4.82
CA LEU A 59 -2.53 4.27 4.83
C LEU A 59 -1.69 4.61 6.06
N ALA A 60 -1.69 5.88 6.48
CA ALA A 60 -0.98 6.29 7.70
C ALA A 60 -1.52 5.56 8.93
N ILE A 61 -2.84 5.40 9.05
CA ILE A 61 -3.46 4.62 10.13
C ILE A 61 -3.04 3.16 10.06
N VAL A 62 -3.05 2.55 8.87
CA VAL A 62 -2.59 1.16 8.69
C VAL A 62 -1.13 0.99 9.09
N PHE A 63 -0.25 1.92 8.74
CA PHE A 63 1.16 1.88 9.15
C PHE A 63 1.34 2.06 10.66
N ILE A 64 0.56 2.92 11.30
CA ILE A 64 0.54 3.05 12.77
C ILE A 64 0.12 1.72 13.41
N VAL A 65 -0.92 1.06 12.89
CA VAL A 65 -1.38 -0.24 13.40
C VAL A 65 -0.34 -1.33 13.17
N MET A 66 0.33 -1.36 12.02
CA MET A 66 1.44 -2.27 11.76
C MET A 66 2.58 -2.07 12.77
N MET A 67 2.95 -0.82 13.03
CA MET A 67 3.98 -0.47 14.01
C MET A 67 3.57 -0.90 15.43
N ALA A 68 2.31 -0.67 15.80
CA ALA A 68 1.77 -1.05 17.11
C ALA A 68 1.68 -2.58 17.30
N THR A 69 1.47 -3.34 16.22
CA THR A 69 1.42 -4.80 16.25
C THR A 69 2.75 -5.49 15.93
N GLY A 70 3.82 -4.72 15.72
CA GLY A 70 5.16 -5.24 15.40
C GLY A 70 5.24 -5.99 14.07
N ARG A 71 4.40 -5.63 13.08
CA ARG A 71 4.41 -6.22 11.74
C ARG A 71 5.35 -5.46 10.82
N ASP A 72 6.31 -6.19 10.25
CA ASP A 72 7.27 -5.67 9.28
C ASP A 72 6.71 -5.66 7.85
N PHE A 73 7.42 -4.94 6.97
CA PHE A 73 7.16 -4.98 5.53
C PHE A 73 7.77 -6.24 4.92
N ASP A 74 6.98 -7.30 4.86
CA ASP A 74 7.26 -8.49 4.07
C ASP A 74 6.43 -8.53 2.77
N ARG A 75 6.78 -9.45 1.86
CA ARG A 75 6.12 -9.54 0.54
C ARG A 75 4.61 -9.87 0.66
N ILE A 76 4.21 -10.64 1.66
CA ILE A 76 2.81 -11.01 1.88
C ILE A 76 2.05 -9.81 2.43
N THR A 77 2.61 -9.12 3.44
CA THR A 77 2.02 -7.90 4.00
C THR A 77 1.91 -6.80 2.96
N LEU A 78 2.96 -6.56 2.16
CA LEU A 78 2.91 -5.60 1.05
C LEU A 78 1.91 -6.00 -0.04
N GLY A 79 1.82 -7.29 -0.37
CA GLY A 79 0.80 -7.79 -1.29
C GLY A 79 -0.62 -7.55 -0.78
N ALA A 80 -0.87 -7.80 0.52
CA ALA A 80 -2.15 -7.53 1.16
C ALA A 80 -2.49 -6.03 1.16
N LEU A 81 -1.50 -5.16 1.42
CA LEU A 81 -1.68 -3.70 1.35
C LEU A 81 -2.05 -3.23 -0.05
N ILE A 82 -1.45 -3.77 -1.12
CA ILE A 82 -1.80 -3.44 -2.51
C ILE A 82 -3.26 -3.81 -2.80
N LEU A 83 -3.65 -5.05 -2.47
CA LEU A 83 -5.03 -5.53 -2.71
C LEU A 83 -6.05 -4.72 -1.91
N SER A 84 -5.75 -4.46 -0.64
CA SER A 84 -6.61 -3.65 0.24
C SER A 84 -6.71 -2.20 -0.23
N LEU A 85 -5.64 -1.62 -0.78
CA LEU A 85 -5.65 -0.27 -1.33
C LEU A 85 -6.63 -0.17 -2.50
N GLY A 86 -6.65 -1.17 -3.38
CA GLY A 86 -7.61 -1.22 -4.50
C GLY A 86 -9.05 -1.19 -4.01
N LEU A 87 -9.39 -2.09 -3.08
CA LEU A 87 -10.74 -2.17 -2.50
C LEU A 87 -11.13 -0.87 -1.75
N LEU A 88 -10.20 -0.31 -0.98
CA LEU A 88 -10.42 0.93 -0.23
C LEU A 88 -10.71 2.12 -1.14
N VAL A 89 -10.00 2.22 -2.25
CA VAL A 89 -10.18 3.34 -3.17
C VAL A 89 -11.47 3.19 -3.95
N ASP A 90 -11.83 1.98 -4.35
CA ASP A 90 -13.12 1.71 -4.99
C ASP A 90 -14.28 2.18 -4.09
N ASP A 91 -14.24 1.81 -2.80
CA ASP A 91 -15.24 2.26 -1.81
C ASP A 91 -15.26 3.79 -1.66
N ALA A 92 -14.09 4.42 -1.62
CA ALA A 92 -13.98 5.88 -1.52
C ALA A 92 -14.55 6.59 -2.75
N ILE A 93 -14.28 6.07 -3.95
CA ILE A 93 -14.78 6.62 -5.21
C ILE A 93 -16.31 6.48 -5.28
N ILE A 94 -16.86 5.30 -4.97
CA ILE A 94 -18.31 5.05 -5.00
C ILE A 94 -19.05 5.96 -4.01
N ALA A 95 -18.53 6.10 -2.78
CA ALA A 95 -19.14 6.97 -1.76
C ALA A 95 -19.22 8.43 -2.25
N ILE A 96 -18.16 8.88 -2.92
CA ILE A 96 -18.05 10.22 -3.47
C ILE A 96 -18.96 10.41 -4.69
N GLU A 97 -18.99 9.45 -5.61
CA GLU A 97 -19.86 9.49 -6.78
C GLU A 97 -21.32 9.59 -6.34
N THR A 98 -21.70 8.79 -5.34
CA THR A 98 -23.04 8.79 -4.73
C THR A 98 -23.37 10.16 -4.10
N MET A 99 -22.42 10.77 -3.38
CA MET A 99 -22.59 12.12 -2.79
C MET A 99 -22.73 13.21 -3.88
N CYS A 100 -22.08 13.05 -5.02
CA CYS A 100 -22.18 13.97 -6.15
C CYS A 100 -23.53 13.83 -6.88
N ILE A 101 -24.04 12.61 -7.00
CA ILE A 101 -25.29 12.29 -7.71
C ILE A 101 -26.53 12.66 -6.88
N ILE A 102 -26.49 12.55 -5.56
CA ILE A 102 -27.62 12.96 -4.70
C ILE A 102 -27.72 14.49 -4.72
N PRO A 103 -28.79 15.07 -5.30
CA PRO A 103 -29.01 16.50 -5.23
C PRO A 103 -29.22 16.86 -3.76
N LYS A 104 -28.48 17.86 -3.28
CA LYS A 104 -28.70 18.46 -1.96
C LYS A 104 -30.19 18.72 -1.78
N LEU A 105 -30.82 18.05 -0.82
CA LEU A 105 -32.14 18.43 -0.31
C LEU A 105 -32.08 19.86 0.23
#